data_AF-A0A367X3P4-F1
#
_entry.id   AF-A0A367X3P4-F1
#
_cell.length_a   1.000
_cell.length_b   1.000
_cell.length_c   1.000
_cell.angle_alpha   90.00
_cell.angle_beta   90.00
_cell.angle_gamma   90.00
#
_symmetry.space_group_name_H-M   'P 1'
#
loop_
_entity.id
_entity.type
_entity.pdbx_description
1 polymer ?
#
loop_
_entity_poly.entity_id
_entity_poly.type
_entity_poly.pdbx_seq_one_letter_code
_entity_poly.pdbx_strand_id
1 'polypeptide(L)'
;MSRDTAVDDRQLRDLLTQLKKRLEKGDLKIEEVSGLVESLAKYLPADAKTTSQDEKRLFGELDELSNIIRKMKSEIASLRPDDIKAEYIPNATDELDAIVDATAGATHEILDAMDSLEEFAASLPPEQAEVVTNATMRVYEACNFQDITGQRTTKVIKALKAIEERVEGLVTAFGAEIARYAEAHPRKAKDERKGDDALLNGPQLEGKGVSQADIDAMFN
;
A
#
# COMPACT_ATOMS: atom_id res chain seq x y z
N MET A 1 10.95 57.87 -6.03
CA MET A 1 10.74 56.60 -5.29
C MET A 1 9.31 56.07 -5.39
N SER A 2 8.55 56.35 -6.47
CA SER A 2 7.09 56.08 -6.51
C SER A 2 6.64 55.12 -7.63
N ARG A 3 7.58 54.60 -8.44
CA ARG A 3 7.29 53.75 -9.59
C ARG A 3 7.42 52.25 -9.29
N ASP A 4 8.35 51.84 -8.43
CA ASP A 4 8.55 50.44 -8.02
C ASP A 4 7.40 49.89 -7.18
N THR A 5 6.96 50.64 -6.17
CA THR A 5 5.87 50.24 -5.26
C THR A 5 4.52 50.09 -5.97
N ALA A 6 4.28 50.85 -7.05
CA ALA A 6 3.06 50.73 -7.84
C ALA A 6 3.09 49.53 -8.81
N VAL A 7 4.28 49.04 -9.17
CA VAL A 7 4.46 47.86 -10.03
C VAL A 7 4.28 46.57 -9.21
N ASP A 8 4.82 46.52 -7.99
CA ASP A 8 4.60 45.41 -7.04
C ASP A 8 3.12 45.20 -6.71
N ASP A 9 2.39 46.29 -6.44
CA ASP A 9 0.97 46.22 -6.05
C ASP A 9 0.07 45.73 -7.19
N ARG A 10 0.45 46.01 -8.44
CA ARG A 10 -0.26 45.53 -9.63
C ARG A 10 0.01 44.05 -9.90
N GLN A 11 1.26 43.61 -9.73
CA GLN A 11 1.65 42.21 -9.89
C GLN A 11 1.01 41.31 -8.82
N LEU A 12 0.94 41.79 -7.57
CA LEU A 12 0.26 41.09 -6.48
C LEU A 12 -1.23 40.90 -6.76
N ARG A 13 -1.93 41.94 -7.23
CA ARG A 13 -3.35 41.84 -7.60
C ARG A 13 -3.61 40.89 -8.76
N ASP A 14 -2.74 40.89 -9.77
CA ASP A 14 -2.85 39.94 -10.88
C ASP A 14 -2.63 38.50 -10.40
N LEU A 15 -1.65 38.27 -9.52
CA LEU A 15 -1.39 36.96 -8.91
C LEU A 15 -2.59 36.46 -8.09
N LEU A 16 -3.17 37.31 -7.24
CA LEU A 16 -4.36 36.99 -6.43
C LEU A 16 -5.59 36.71 -7.30
N THR A 17 -5.76 37.45 -8.40
CA THR A 17 -6.86 37.25 -9.35
C THR A 17 -6.72 35.92 -10.08
N GLN A 18 -5.51 35.56 -10.50
CA GLN A 18 -5.23 34.25 -11.10
C GLN A 18 -5.46 33.12 -10.11
N LEU A 19 -5.02 33.28 -8.85
CA LEU A 19 -5.28 32.35 -7.76
C LEU A 19 -6.76 32.09 -7.56
N LYS A 20 -7.55 33.15 -7.40
CA LYS A 20 -8.99 33.06 -7.22
C LYS A 20 -9.65 32.29 -8.35
N LYS A 21 -9.29 32.58 -9.60
CA LYS A 21 -9.83 31.90 -10.78
C LYS A 21 -9.47 30.43 -10.85
N ARG A 22 -8.26 30.05 -10.40
CA ARG A 22 -7.84 28.65 -10.33
C ARG A 22 -8.51 27.90 -9.18
N LEU A 23 -8.74 28.58 -8.05
CA LEU A 23 -9.45 28.05 -6.89
C LEU A 23 -10.93 27.77 -7.22
N GLU A 24 -11.60 28.72 -7.88
CA GLU A 24 -12.99 28.58 -8.34
C GLU A 24 -13.19 27.44 -9.34
N LYS A 25 -12.13 27.07 -10.07
CA LYS A 25 -12.15 25.94 -11.01
C LYS A 25 -11.81 24.60 -10.37
N GLY A 26 -11.27 24.58 -9.15
CA GLY A 26 -10.73 23.36 -8.53
C GLY A 26 -9.44 22.84 -9.17
N ASP A 27 -8.77 23.65 -10.00
CA ASP A 27 -7.57 23.26 -10.78
C ASP A 27 -6.25 23.59 -10.05
N LEU A 28 -6.27 23.67 -8.73
CA LEU A 28 -5.09 23.96 -7.91
C LEU A 28 -4.57 22.66 -7.31
N LYS A 29 -3.40 22.23 -7.77
CA LYS A 29 -2.71 21.09 -7.16
C LYS A 29 -2.05 21.52 -5.85
N ILE A 30 -1.94 20.59 -4.89
CA ILE A 30 -1.34 20.86 -3.57
C ILE A 30 0.11 21.35 -3.71
N GLU A 31 0.85 20.82 -4.70
CA GLU A 31 2.20 21.26 -5.04
C GLU A 31 2.28 22.74 -5.43
N GLU A 32 1.24 23.24 -6.11
CA GLU A 32 1.17 24.62 -6.57
C GLU A 32 0.79 25.56 -5.42
N VAL A 33 -0.09 25.13 -4.52
CA VAL A 33 -0.51 25.93 -3.35
C VAL A 33 0.69 26.36 -2.51
N SER A 34 1.64 25.46 -2.22
CA SER A 34 2.85 25.83 -1.48
C SER A 34 3.70 26.88 -2.21
N GLY A 35 3.93 26.70 -3.52
CA GLY A 35 4.70 27.64 -4.32
C GLY A 35 4.02 29.00 -4.48
N LEU A 36 2.69 29.03 -4.48
CA LEU A 36 1.88 30.23 -4.53
C LEU A 36 1.92 31.00 -3.21
N VAL A 37 1.86 30.32 -2.06
CA VAL A 37 2.05 30.98 -0.75
C VAL A 37 3.48 31.54 -0.63
N GLU A 38 4.50 30.79 -1.06
CA GLU A 38 5.88 31.29 -1.11
C GLU A 38 6.06 32.49 -2.05
N SER A 39 5.34 32.50 -3.17
CA SER A 39 5.39 33.61 -4.13
C SER A 39 4.68 34.85 -3.59
N LEU A 40 3.56 34.67 -2.88
CA LEU A 40 2.86 35.76 -2.18
C LEU A 40 3.70 36.37 -1.06
N ALA A 41 4.46 35.55 -0.34
CA ALA A 41 5.37 36.02 0.72
C ALA A 41 6.48 36.96 0.21
N LYS A 42 6.85 36.90 -1.08
CA LYS A 42 7.86 37.78 -1.68
C LYS A 42 7.40 39.21 -1.89
N TYR A 43 6.09 39.42 -2.03
CA TYR A 43 5.50 40.75 -2.20
C TYR A 43 5.15 41.41 -0.85
N LEU A 44 5.60 40.82 0.27
CA LEU A 44 5.49 41.43 1.57
C LEU A 44 6.43 42.65 1.64
N PRO A 45 5.93 43.87 1.86
CA PRO A 45 6.81 45.00 2.10
C PRO A 45 7.58 44.74 3.40
N ALA A 46 8.92 44.87 3.34
CA ALA A 46 9.79 44.74 4.52
C ALA A 46 9.43 45.74 5.63
N ASP A 47 8.73 46.83 5.29
CA ASP A 47 8.24 47.84 6.21
C ASP A 47 6.73 47.70 6.47
N ALA A 48 6.41 47.15 7.65
CA ALA A 48 5.05 46.93 8.16
C ALA A 48 4.22 48.22 8.41
N LYS A 49 4.64 49.39 7.94
CA LYS A 49 3.99 50.69 8.25
C LYS A 49 2.89 51.08 7.27
N THR A 50 2.78 50.44 6.10
CA THR A 50 1.84 50.85 5.04
C THR A 50 0.82 49.77 4.64
N THR A 51 0.98 48.55 5.16
CA THR A 51 0.09 47.40 4.90
C THR A 51 -1.15 47.46 5.80
N SER A 52 -2.34 47.27 5.22
CA SER A 52 -3.60 47.20 5.97
C SER A 52 -3.54 46.08 7.02
N GLN A 53 -4.24 46.27 8.15
CA GLN A 53 -4.33 45.24 9.20
C GLN A 53 -4.96 43.95 8.66
N ASP A 54 -5.88 44.05 7.71
CA ASP A 54 -6.55 42.92 7.06
C ASP A 54 -5.59 42.12 6.16
N GLU A 55 -4.70 42.81 5.45
CA GLU A 55 -3.67 42.18 4.62
C GLU A 55 -2.68 41.40 5.49
N LYS A 56 -2.18 41.99 6.57
CA LYS A 56 -1.29 41.30 7.52
C LYS A 56 -1.92 40.04 8.11
N ARG A 57 -3.22 40.11 8.43
CA ARG A 57 -3.96 38.97 8.95
C ARG A 57 -4.10 37.87 7.91
N LEU A 58 -4.51 38.20 6.68
CA LEU A 58 -4.64 37.24 5.59
C LEU A 58 -3.30 36.55 5.28
N PHE A 59 -2.19 37.30 5.28
CA PHE A 59 -0.87 36.71 5.08
C PHE A 59 -0.45 35.80 6.23
N GLY A 60 -0.76 36.15 7.48
CA GLY A 60 -0.55 35.27 8.63
C GLY A 60 -1.33 33.95 8.51
N GLU A 61 -2.59 34.03 8.08
CA GLU A 61 -3.44 32.85 7.83
C GLU A 61 -2.89 31.98 6.68
N LEU A 62 -2.33 32.59 5.62
CA LEU A 62 -1.69 31.88 4.52
C LEU A 62 -0.38 31.20 4.93
N ASP A 63 0.45 31.86 5.75
CA ASP A 63 1.68 31.27 6.27
C ASP A 63 1.39 30.06 7.17
N GLU A 64 0.39 30.18 8.04
CA GLU A 64 -0.09 29.07 8.87
C GLU A 64 -0.56 27.89 8.01
N LEU A 65 -1.35 28.15 6.97
CA LEU A 65 -1.80 27.13 6.02
C LEU A 65 -0.62 26.45 5.30
N SER A 66 0.37 27.22 4.86
CA SER A 66 1.59 26.69 4.21
C SER A 66 2.37 25.78 5.16
N ASN A 67 2.52 26.17 6.42
CA ASN A 67 3.17 25.37 7.44
C ASN A 67 2.42 24.04 7.67
N ILE A 68 1.08 24.07 7.72
CA ILE A 68 0.26 22.86 7.81
C ILE A 68 0.48 21.94 6.61
N ILE A 69 0.48 22.49 5.38
CA ILE A 69 0.70 21.70 4.16
C ILE A 69 2.08 21.06 4.16
N ARG A 70 3.13 21.80 4.54
CA ARG A 70 4.50 21.25 4.63
C ARG A 70 4.61 20.13 5.65
N LYS A 71 3.98 20.29 6.81
CA LYS A 71 3.93 19.25 7.84
C LYS A 71 3.21 18.00 7.33
N MET A 72 2.04 18.17 6.72
CA MET A 72 1.27 17.07 6.11
C MET A 72 2.10 16.33 5.05
N LYS A 73 2.78 17.05 4.17
CA LYS A 73 3.67 16.46 3.15
C LYS A 73 4.78 15.62 3.77
N SER A 74 5.41 16.12 4.83
CA SER A 74 6.44 15.38 5.56
C SER A 74 5.87 14.14 6.25
N GLU A 75 4.68 14.22 6.83
CA GLU A 75 4.01 13.09 7.46
C GLU A 75 3.64 12.02 6.42
N ILE A 76 3.09 12.40 5.27
CA ILE A 76 2.80 11.47 4.15
C ILE A 76 4.08 10.80 3.65
N ALA A 77 5.16 11.56 3.47
CA ALA A 77 6.44 11.00 3.05
C ALA A 77 7.00 10.00 4.07
N SER A 78 6.76 10.24 5.36
CA SER A 78 7.21 9.32 6.43
C SER A 78 6.51 7.96 6.42
N LEU A 79 5.32 7.87 5.82
CA LEU A 79 4.60 6.60 5.63
C LEU A 79 5.25 5.69 4.59
N ARG A 80 6.19 6.22 3.79
CA ARG A 80 6.84 5.52 2.66
C ARG A 80 5.84 4.84 1.71
N PRO A 81 4.96 5.60 1.04
CA PRO A 81 3.99 5.04 0.10
C PRO A 81 4.64 4.26 -1.05
N ASP A 82 5.85 4.66 -1.45
CA ASP A 82 6.70 3.97 -2.43
C ASP A 82 7.06 2.54 -1.99
N ASP A 83 7.42 2.36 -0.72
CA ASP A 83 7.73 1.06 -0.15
C ASP A 83 6.49 0.16 -0.04
N ILE A 84 5.35 0.74 0.34
CA ILE A 84 4.06 0.05 0.41
C ILE A 84 3.66 -0.49 -0.96
N LYS A 85 3.82 0.31 -2.01
CA LYS A 85 3.54 -0.06 -3.40
C LYS A 85 4.55 -1.09 -3.93
N ALA A 86 5.83 -0.88 -3.69
CA ALA A 86 6.88 -1.68 -4.32
C ALA A 86 7.07 -3.06 -3.65
N GLU A 87 6.71 -3.20 -2.39
CA GLU A 87 7.08 -4.37 -1.61
C GLU A 87 5.94 -4.94 -0.78
N TYR A 88 5.32 -4.15 0.09
CA TYR A 88 4.42 -4.72 1.11
C TYR A 88 3.13 -5.27 0.52
N ILE A 89 2.44 -4.51 -0.35
CA ILE A 89 1.18 -4.98 -0.95
C ILE A 89 1.39 -6.13 -1.95
N PRO A 90 2.38 -6.06 -2.88
CA PRO A 90 2.66 -7.18 -3.77
C PRO A 90 2.98 -8.47 -3.02
N ASN A 91 3.92 -8.43 -2.06
CA ASN A 91 4.30 -9.62 -1.29
C ASN A 91 3.11 -10.19 -0.51
N ALA A 92 2.30 -9.34 0.14
CA ALA A 92 1.13 -9.81 0.87
C ALA A 92 0.08 -10.44 -0.06
N THR A 93 -0.05 -9.94 -1.29
CA THR A 93 -0.97 -10.51 -2.29
C THR A 93 -0.46 -11.88 -2.76
N ASP A 94 0.83 -11.98 -3.08
CA ASP A 94 1.46 -13.24 -3.52
C ASP A 94 1.35 -14.34 -2.45
N GLU A 95 1.60 -14.01 -1.18
CA GLU A 95 1.45 -14.96 -0.06
C GLU A 95 -0.01 -15.40 0.12
N LEU A 96 -0.97 -14.48 -0.05
CA LEU A 96 -2.39 -14.82 0.05
C LEU A 96 -2.87 -15.70 -1.12
N ASP A 97 -2.36 -15.47 -2.33
CA ASP A 97 -2.63 -16.34 -3.48
C ASP A 97 -2.04 -17.75 -3.25
N ALA A 98 -0.80 -17.83 -2.76
CA ALA A 98 -0.17 -19.11 -2.43
C ALA A 98 -0.94 -19.89 -1.34
N ILE A 99 -1.52 -19.20 -0.34
CA ILE A 99 -2.39 -19.82 0.66
C ILE A 99 -3.65 -20.41 -0.01
N VAL A 100 -4.27 -19.69 -0.95
CA VAL A 100 -5.44 -20.20 -1.67
C VAL A 100 -5.09 -21.46 -2.45
N ASP A 101 -3.98 -21.44 -3.20
CA ASP A 101 -3.56 -22.58 -4.01
C ASP A 101 -3.18 -23.78 -3.15
N ALA A 102 -2.37 -23.59 -2.11
CA ALA A 102 -1.97 -24.67 -1.20
C ALA A 102 -3.17 -25.29 -0.47
N THR A 103 -4.13 -24.48 -0.02
CA THR A 103 -5.33 -24.98 0.65
C THR A 103 -6.30 -25.68 -0.31
N ALA A 104 -6.39 -25.23 -1.56
CA ALA A 104 -7.14 -25.92 -2.60
C ALA A 104 -6.51 -27.28 -2.95
N GLY A 105 -5.19 -27.32 -3.13
CA GLY A 105 -4.44 -28.55 -3.39
C GLY A 105 -4.59 -29.58 -2.26
N ALA A 106 -4.37 -29.16 -1.01
CA ALA A 106 -4.55 -30.05 0.14
C ALA A 106 -6.00 -30.55 0.27
N THR A 107 -6.99 -29.72 -0.07
CA THR A 107 -8.39 -30.16 -0.09
C THR A 107 -8.61 -31.22 -1.17
N HIS A 108 -8.05 -31.05 -2.36
CA HIS A 108 -8.16 -32.06 -3.43
C HIS A 108 -7.56 -33.40 -2.99
N GLU A 109 -6.37 -33.40 -2.39
CA GLU A 109 -5.75 -34.63 -1.86
C GLU A 109 -6.60 -35.31 -0.79
N ILE A 110 -7.23 -34.54 0.10
CA ILE A 110 -8.15 -35.08 1.12
C ILE A 110 -9.36 -35.74 0.45
N LEU A 111 -9.95 -35.10 -0.56
CA LEU A 111 -11.12 -35.62 -1.27
C LEU A 111 -10.77 -36.92 -2.02
N ASP A 112 -9.63 -36.96 -2.73
CA ASP A 112 -9.15 -38.17 -3.43
C ASP A 112 -8.89 -39.34 -2.46
N ALA A 113 -8.37 -39.02 -1.26
CA ALA A 113 -8.20 -40.03 -0.20
C ALA A 113 -9.55 -40.54 0.32
N MET A 114 -10.58 -39.69 0.42
CA MET A 114 -11.93 -40.12 0.80
C MET A 114 -12.57 -40.99 -0.29
N ASP A 115 -12.38 -40.68 -1.57
CA ASP A 115 -12.86 -41.51 -2.69
C ASP A 115 -12.26 -42.92 -2.61
N SER A 116 -10.96 -43.01 -2.31
CA SER A 116 -10.26 -44.29 -2.12
C SER A 116 -10.82 -45.08 -0.93
N LEU A 117 -11.23 -44.39 0.16
CA LEU A 117 -11.88 -45.03 1.31
C LEU A 117 -13.29 -45.53 0.98
N GLU A 118 -14.04 -44.82 0.14
CA GLU A 118 -15.35 -45.29 -0.33
C GLU A 118 -15.23 -46.52 -1.22
N GLU A 119 -14.25 -46.56 -2.13
CA GLU A 119 -13.98 -47.75 -2.94
C GLU A 119 -13.60 -48.95 -2.04
N PHE A 120 -12.77 -48.72 -1.02
CA PHE A 120 -12.44 -49.76 -0.05
C PHE A 120 -13.66 -50.22 0.76
N ALA A 121 -14.57 -49.30 1.12
CA ALA A 121 -15.79 -49.63 1.86
C ALA A 121 -16.67 -50.64 1.11
N ALA A 122 -16.67 -50.63 -0.23
CA ALA A 122 -17.39 -51.62 -1.04
C ALA A 122 -16.88 -53.07 -0.86
N SER A 123 -15.66 -53.25 -0.34
CA SER A 123 -15.09 -54.57 0.00
C SER A 123 -15.42 -55.03 1.42
N LEU A 124 -15.99 -54.17 2.26
CA LEU A 124 -16.30 -54.46 3.66
C LEU A 124 -17.70 -55.07 3.83
N PRO A 125 -17.97 -55.77 4.95
CA PRO A 125 -19.32 -56.18 5.26
C PRO A 125 -20.22 -54.96 5.54
N PRO A 126 -21.55 -55.09 5.37
CA PRO A 126 -22.46 -53.95 5.30
C PRO A 126 -22.40 -52.97 6.48
N GLU A 127 -22.33 -53.47 7.72
CA GLU A 127 -22.28 -52.62 8.91
C GLU A 127 -20.98 -51.79 8.98
N GLN A 128 -19.85 -52.35 8.56
CA GLN A 128 -18.57 -51.64 8.54
C GLN A 128 -18.48 -50.66 7.36
N ALA A 129 -19.00 -51.07 6.20
CA ALA A 129 -19.09 -50.20 5.02
C ALA A 129 -19.89 -48.93 5.33
N GLU A 130 -21.04 -49.07 6.00
CA GLU A 130 -21.88 -47.94 6.40
C GLU A 130 -21.15 -46.95 7.34
N VAL A 131 -20.33 -47.45 8.27
CA VAL A 131 -19.52 -46.58 9.14
C VAL A 131 -18.51 -45.76 8.34
N VAL A 132 -17.83 -46.38 7.38
CA VAL A 132 -16.83 -45.69 6.54
C VAL A 132 -17.51 -44.67 5.63
N THR A 133 -18.56 -45.04 4.91
CA THR A 133 -19.30 -44.14 4.00
C THR A 133 -19.91 -42.95 4.75
N ASN A 134 -20.45 -43.15 5.96
CA ASN A 134 -20.95 -42.03 6.76
C ASN A 134 -19.81 -41.09 7.21
N ALA A 135 -18.62 -41.61 7.47
CA ALA A 135 -17.47 -40.80 7.83
C ALA A 135 -16.92 -40.00 6.64
N THR A 136 -16.77 -40.61 5.46
CA THR A 136 -16.33 -39.93 4.23
C THR A 136 -17.31 -38.81 3.84
N MET A 137 -18.61 -39.08 3.91
CA MET A 137 -19.66 -38.08 3.64
C MET A 137 -19.53 -36.84 4.52
N ARG A 138 -19.26 -37.02 5.82
CA ARG A 138 -19.04 -35.89 6.75
C ARG A 138 -17.78 -35.09 6.41
N VAL A 139 -16.74 -35.73 5.88
CA VAL A 139 -15.52 -35.04 5.44
C VAL A 139 -15.78 -34.24 4.16
N TYR A 140 -16.52 -34.79 3.19
CA TYR A 140 -16.93 -34.04 1.99
C TYR A 140 -17.69 -32.76 2.35
N GLU A 141 -18.67 -32.86 3.26
CA GLU A 141 -19.43 -31.70 3.73
C GLU A 141 -18.54 -30.67 4.43
N ALA A 142 -17.58 -31.11 5.24
CA ALA A 142 -16.65 -30.22 5.94
C ALA A 142 -15.70 -29.49 4.95
N CYS A 143 -15.22 -30.19 3.93
CA CYS A 143 -14.33 -29.62 2.91
C CYS A 143 -15.02 -28.55 2.05
N ASN A 144 -16.36 -28.58 1.94
CA ASN A 144 -17.13 -27.55 1.26
C ASN A 144 -16.97 -26.14 1.89
N PHE A 145 -16.50 -26.04 3.14
CA PHE A 145 -16.18 -24.75 3.77
C PHE A 145 -14.97 -24.03 3.14
N GLN A 146 -14.12 -24.75 2.38
CA GLN A 146 -12.95 -24.17 1.70
C GLN A 146 -13.35 -23.11 0.67
N ASP A 147 -14.48 -23.30 -0.03
CA ASP A 147 -15.00 -22.32 -1.02
C ASP A 147 -15.24 -20.94 -0.37
N ILE A 148 -15.82 -20.91 0.84
CA ILE A 148 -16.03 -19.66 1.59
C ILE A 148 -14.68 -19.02 1.97
N THR A 149 -13.69 -19.83 2.33
CA THR A 149 -12.36 -19.33 2.71
C THR A 149 -11.63 -18.74 1.51
N GLY A 150 -11.60 -19.43 0.38
CA GLY A 150 -11.02 -18.94 -0.88
C GLY A 150 -11.68 -17.64 -1.37
N GLN A 151 -13.02 -17.56 -1.31
CA GLN A 151 -13.75 -16.33 -1.64
C GLN A 151 -13.42 -15.17 -0.70
N ARG A 152 -13.28 -15.43 0.61
CA ARG A 152 -12.91 -14.40 1.59
C ARG A 152 -11.49 -13.90 1.36
N THR A 153 -10.53 -14.79 1.13
CA THR A 153 -9.15 -14.39 0.78
C THR A 153 -9.10 -13.58 -0.50
N THR A 154 -9.83 -14.00 -1.54
CA THR A 154 -9.99 -13.22 -2.78
C THR A 154 -10.54 -11.81 -2.53
N LYS A 155 -11.50 -11.65 -1.61
CA LYS A 155 -12.00 -10.31 -1.23
C LYS A 155 -10.93 -9.48 -0.53
N VAL A 156 -10.10 -10.08 0.33
CA VAL A 156 -8.97 -9.40 0.98
C VAL A 156 -7.95 -8.94 -0.06
N ILE A 157 -7.58 -9.80 -1.02
CA ILE A 157 -6.68 -9.46 -2.13
C ILE A 157 -7.23 -8.26 -2.93
N LYS A 158 -8.53 -8.26 -3.27
CA LYS A 158 -9.15 -7.12 -3.95
C LYS A 158 -9.09 -5.83 -3.13
N ALA A 159 -9.27 -5.91 -1.82
CA ALA A 159 -9.14 -4.76 -0.94
C ALA A 159 -7.70 -4.22 -0.90
N LEU A 160 -6.70 -5.11 -0.87
CA LEU A 160 -5.29 -4.72 -0.95
C LEU A 160 -4.96 -4.02 -2.28
N LYS A 161 -5.45 -4.53 -3.41
CA LYS A 161 -5.32 -3.87 -4.72
C LYS A 161 -5.97 -2.48 -4.74
N ALA A 162 -7.14 -2.32 -4.13
CA ALA A 162 -7.76 -1.00 -4.00
C ALA A 162 -7.00 -0.04 -3.07
N ILE A 163 -6.22 -0.56 -2.11
CA ILE A 163 -5.30 0.25 -1.30
C ILE A 163 -4.09 0.64 -2.16
N GLU A 164 -3.56 -0.29 -2.96
CA GLU A 164 -2.45 -0.04 -3.89
C GLU A 164 -2.72 1.15 -4.82
N GLU A 165 -3.90 1.19 -5.45
CA GLU A 165 -4.31 2.30 -6.32
C GLU A 165 -4.33 3.65 -5.59
N ARG A 166 -4.76 3.67 -4.32
CA ARG A 166 -4.77 4.89 -3.52
C ARG A 166 -3.35 5.32 -3.12
N VAL A 167 -2.50 4.36 -2.78
CA VAL A 167 -1.09 4.59 -2.48
C VAL A 167 -0.36 5.11 -3.72
N GLU A 168 -0.67 4.60 -4.91
CA GLU A 168 -0.16 5.15 -6.17
C GLU A 168 -0.56 6.61 -6.39
N GLY A 169 -1.79 6.98 -6.03
CA GLY A 169 -2.22 8.38 -6.03
C GLY A 169 -1.36 9.27 -5.12
N LEU A 170 -1.00 8.78 -3.93
CA LEU A 170 -0.10 9.50 -3.01
C LEU A 170 1.32 9.63 -3.58
N VAL A 171 1.86 8.56 -4.16
CA VAL A 171 3.19 8.60 -4.82
C VAL A 171 3.19 9.60 -5.98
N THR A 172 2.11 9.65 -6.76
CA THR A 172 1.97 10.57 -7.89
C THR A 172 1.89 12.03 -7.43
N ALA A 173 1.14 12.30 -6.35
CA ALA A 173 0.97 13.66 -5.83
C ALA A 173 2.20 14.17 -5.04
N PHE A 174 2.87 13.31 -4.28
CA PHE A 174 3.91 13.70 -3.32
C PHE A 174 5.29 13.09 -3.64
N GLY A 175 5.51 12.64 -4.87
CA GLY A 175 6.71 11.88 -5.24
C GLY A 175 8.04 12.59 -4.95
N ALA A 176 8.08 13.93 -5.09
CA ALA A 176 9.28 14.71 -4.80
C ALA A 176 9.62 14.72 -3.30
N GLU A 177 8.62 14.90 -2.44
CA GLU A 177 8.79 14.87 -0.99
C GLU A 177 9.10 13.46 -0.48
N ILE A 178 8.47 12.44 -1.06
CA ILE A 178 8.76 11.02 -0.77
C ILE A 178 10.22 10.70 -1.12
N ALA A 179 10.69 11.06 -2.31
CA ALA A 179 12.07 10.82 -2.72
C ALA A 179 13.09 11.52 -1.81
N ARG A 180 12.86 12.80 -1.48
CA ARG A 180 13.71 13.54 -0.53
C ARG A 180 13.74 12.90 0.86
N TYR A 181 12.59 12.43 1.34
CA TYR A 181 12.51 11.74 2.62
C TYR A 181 13.29 10.42 2.60
N ALA A 182 13.17 9.64 1.53
CA ALA A 182 13.88 8.38 1.34
C ALA A 182 15.41 8.56 1.26
N GLU A 183 15.89 9.61 0.60
CA GLU A 183 17.31 9.98 0.57
C GLU A 183 17.84 10.35 1.96
N ALA A 184 17.09 11.17 2.71
CA ALA A 184 17.46 11.60 4.04
C ALA A 184 17.37 10.47 5.09
N HIS A 185 16.52 9.49 4.84
CA HIS A 185 16.28 8.35 5.72
C HIS A 185 16.44 7.07 4.89
N PRO A 186 17.65 6.59 4.60
CA PRO A 186 17.81 5.33 3.90
C PRO A 186 17.20 4.18 4.73
N ARG A 187 16.59 3.20 4.05
CA ARG A 187 16.13 1.97 4.72
C ARG A 187 17.31 1.29 5.39
N LYS A 188 17.09 0.72 6.58
CA LYS A 188 18.01 -0.31 7.10
C LYS A 188 17.98 -1.46 6.09
N ALA A 189 19.15 -1.93 5.67
CA ALA A 189 19.26 -3.04 4.73
C ALA A 189 18.35 -4.19 5.20
N LYS A 190 17.63 -4.80 4.24
CA LYS A 190 16.93 -6.06 4.50
C LYS A 190 17.89 -7.02 5.16
N ASP A 191 17.37 -7.78 6.10
CA ASP A 191 18.11 -8.82 6.80
C ASP A 191 18.94 -9.68 5.83
N GLU A 192 20.26 -9.47 5.82
CA GLU A 192 21.19 -10.11 4.89
C GLU A 192 21.64 -11.50 5.38
N ARG A 193 21.00 -12.05 6.42
CA ARG A 193 21.29 -13.40 6.91
C ARG A 193 21.15 -14.40 5.75
N LYS A 194 22.21 -15.19 5.52
CA LYS A 194 22.32 -16.23 4.49
C LYS A 194 22.46 -17.60 5.15
N GLY A 195 22.01 -18.66 4.46
CA GLY A 195 22.09 -20.03 4.95
C GLY A 195 20.97 -20.36 5.93
N ASP A 196 21.24 -21.23 6.92
CA ASP A 196 20.25 -21.80 7.82
C ASP A 196 19.45 -20.76 8.63
N ASP A 197 20.03 -19.59 8.90
CA ASP A 197 19.36 -18.47 9.58
C ASP A 197 18.21 -17.85 8.76
N ALA A 198 18.20 -18.04 7.43
CA ALA A 198 17.12 -17.61 6.53
C ALA A 198 16.03 -18.68 6.35
N LEU A 199 16.32 -19.94 6.68
CA LEU A 199 15.42 -21.09 6.57
C LEU A 199 14.41 -21.18 7.71
N LEU A 200 14.46 -20.26 8.69
CA LEU A 200 13.55 -20.21 9.83
C LEU A 200 12.15 -19.64 9.51
N ASN A 201 11.80 -19.51 8.23
CA ASN A 201 10.46 -19.13 7.80
C ASN A 201 9.66 -20.40 7.46
N GLY A 202 8.33 -20.32 7.61
CA GLY A 202 7.40 -21.41 7.36
C GLY A 202 7.42 -21.94 5.92
N PRO A 203 6.40 -22.73 5.51
CA PRO A 203 6.39 -23.39 4.20
C PRO A 203 6.73 -22.41 3.08
N GLN A 204 7.79 -22.70 2.32
CA GLN A 204 8.26 -21.81 1.26
C GLN A 204 7.36 -21.93 0.03
N LEU A 205 7.21 -20.81 -0.68
CA LEU A 205 6.54 -20.75 -1.98
C LEU A 205 7.13 -21.76 -2.97
N GLU A 206 6.26 -22.32 -3.81
CA GLU A 206 6.62 -23.32 -4.81
C GLU A 206 7.78 -22.83 -5.71
N GLY A 207 8.82 -23.65 -5.87
CA GLY A 207 10.02 -23.30 -6.64
C GLY A 207 11.04 -22.40 -5.94
N LYS A 208 10.80 -21.96 -4.69
CA LYS A 208 11.79 -21.24 -3.88
C LYS A 208 12.45 -22.09 -2.78
N GLY A 209 11.93 -23.29 -2.55
CA GLY A 209 12.50 -24.29 -1.65
C GLY A 209 13.84 -24.87 -2.13
N VAL A 210 14.63 -25.36 -1.18
CA VAL A 210 15.81 -26.19 -1.46
C VAL A 210 15.33 -27.45 -2.19
N SER A 211 15.84 -27.71 -3.38
CA SER A 211 15.41 -28.87 -4.17
C SER A 211 15.98 -30.16 -3.61
N GLN A 212 15.34 -31.30 -3.85
CA GLN A 212 15.88 -32.60 -3.45
C GLN A 212 17.28 -32.85 -4.04
N ALA A 213 17.55 -32.31 -5.23
CA ALA A 213 18.88 -32.38 -5.84
C ALA A 213 19.94 -31.58 -5.05
N ASP A 214 19.55 -30.46 -4.43
CA ASP A 214 20.44 -29.67 -3.58
C ASP A 214 20.70 -30.38 -2.23
N ILE A 215 19.70 -31.08 -1.70
CA ILE A 215 19.84 -31.91 -0.50
C ILE A 215 20.82 -33.06 -0.78
N ASP A 216 20.64 -33.77 -1.88
CA ASP A 216 21.49 -34.90 -2.25
C ASP A 216 22.95 -34.46 -2.51
N ALA A 217 23.17 -33.22 -2.95
CA ALA A 217 24.51 -32.65 -3.13
C ALA A 217 25.22 -32.29 -1.82
N MET A 218 24.49 -32.15 -0.70
CA MET A 218 25.08 -31.86 0.62
C MET A 218 25.55 -33.12 1.36
N PHE A 219 25.00 -34.30 1.02
CA PHE A 219 25.29 -35.57 1.69
C PHE A 219 26.22 -36.51 0.89
N ASN A 220 26.75 -36.06 -0.26
CA ASN A 220 27.68 -36.80 -1.12
C ASN A 220 29.04 -36.11 -1.26
#